data_AF-A0A526RRI9-F1
#
_entry.id   AF-A0A526RRI9-F1
#
_cell.length_a   1.000
_cell.length_b   1.000
_cell.length_c   1.000
_cell.angle_alpha   90.00
_cell.angle_beta   90.00
_cell.angle_gamma   90.00
#
_symmetry.space_group_name_H-M   'P 1'
#
loop_
_entity.id
_entity.type
_entity.pdbx_description
1 polymer ?
#
loop_
_entity_poly.entity_id
_entity_poly.type
_entity_poly.pdbx_seq_one_letter_code
_entity_poly.pdbx_strand_id
1 'polypeptide(L)' 'MATGEQHIEGFEVPVHRALTEPILLGGAPRSVAILNGTVAAAIGLGLQQWIAGLVLWTA' A
#
# COMPACT_ATOMS: atom_id res chain seq x y z
N MET A 1 9.64 -10.88 -40.43
CA MET A 1 10.69 -10.89 -39.37
C MET A 1 10.03 -11.41 -38.11
N ALA A 2 10.26 -12.68 -37.77
CA ALA A 2 9.82 -13.24 -36.48
C ALA A 2 10.95 -12.97 -35.47
N THR A 3 10.71 -12.06 -34.53
CA THR A 3 11.57 -11.90 -33.36
C THR A 3 11.23 -13.04 -32.42
N GLY A 4 12.07 -14.08 -32.42
CA GLY A 4 11.91 -15.21 -31.51
C GLY A 4 12.30 -14.82 -30.09
N GLU A 5 11.32 -14.65 -29.21
CA GLU A 5 11.53 -14.86 -27.78
C GLU A 5 11.84 -16.35 -27.61
N GLN A 6 13.13 -16.67 -27.49
CA GLN A 6 13.59 -18.01 -27.16
C GLN A 6 13.21 -18.26 -25.69
N HIS A 7 12.02 -18.80 -25.45
CA HIS A 7 11.63 -19.30 -24.14
C HIS A 7 12.54 -20.48 -23.79
N ILE A 8 13.44 -20.29 -22.83
CA ILE A 8 14.37 -21.31 -22.34
C ILE A 8 13.68 -22.01 -21.17
N GLU A 9 13.41 -23.32 -21.32
CA GLU A 9 12.82 -24.11 -20.24
C GLU A 9 13.67 -24.01 -18.96
N GLY A 10 13.02 -23.66 -17.83
CA GLY A 10 13.68 -23.51 -16.52
C GLY A 10 14.21 -22.11 -16.20
N PHE A 11 14.11 -21.13 -17.11
CA PHE A 11 14.48 -19.73 -16.85
C PHE A 11 13.32 -18.86 -16.32
N GLU A 12 12.09 -19.39 -16.30
CA GLU A 12 10.91 -18.72 -15.76
C GLU A 12 10.46 -19.40 -14.46
N VAL A 13 10.20 -18.60 -13.41
CA VAL A 13 9.69 -19.05 -12.12
C VAL A 13 8.45 -18.25 -11.76
N PRO A 14 7.38 -18.90 -11.24
CA PRO A 14 6.17 -18.19 -10.84
C PRO A 14 6.45 -17.22 -9.68
N VAL A 15 6.17 -15.94 -9.90
CA VAL A 15 6.25 -14.89 -8.88
C VAL A 15 4.92 -14.82 -8.11
N HIS A 16 5.00 -14.81 -6.78
CA HIS A 16 3.84 -14.65 -5.95
C HIS A 16 3.29 -13.23 -6.08
N ARG A 17 1.97 -13.09 -6.26
CA ARG A 17 1.30 -11.79 -6.39
C ARG A 17 1.64 -10.80 -5.28
N ALA A 18 1.91 -11.27 -4.06
CA ALA A 18 2.35 -10.43 -2.95
C ALA A 18 3.63 -9.62 -3.21
N LEU A 19 4.47 -10.04 -4.16
CA LEU A 19 5.69 -9.30 -4.56
C LEU A 19 5.41 -8.23 -5.62
N THR A 20 4.34 -8.37 -6.40
CA THR A 20 4.09 -7.54 -7.58
C THR A 20 2.88 -6.62 -7.39
N GLU A 21 1.92 -7.03 -6.58
CA GLU A 21 0.68 -6.29 -6.34
C GLU A 21 0.81 -5.41 -5.08
N PRO A 22 0.31 -4.15 -5.13
CA PRO A 22 0.28 -3.29 -3.96
C PRO A 22 -0.53 -3.90 -2.81
N ILE A 23 0.06 -3.95 -1.62
CA ILE A 23 -0.63 -4.40 -0.41
C ILE A 23 -1.61 -3.30 0.01
N LEU A 24 -2.89 -3.63 -0.03
CA LEU A 24 -3.96 -2.76 0.46
C LEU A 24 -4.19 -2.98 1.95
N LEU A 25 -4.48 -1.89 2.66
CA LEU A 25 -4.90 -1.87 4.04
C LEU A 25 -6.23 -1.11 4.11
N GLY A 26 -7.34 -1.82 4.30
CA GLY A 26 -8.68 -1.22 4.31
C GLY A 26 -9.13 -0.62 2.98
N GLY A 27 -8.56 -1.06 1.84
CA GLY A 27 -8.90 -0.56 0.51
C GLY A 27 -7.99 0.55 -0.04
N ALA A 28 -7.09 1.10 0.80
CA ALA A 28 -6.06 2.05 0.37
C ALA A 28 -4.68 1.38 0.33
N PRO A 29 -3.72 1.85 -0.51
CA PRO A 29 -2.35 1.38 -0.46
C PRO A 29 -1.75 1.57 0.94
N ARG A 30 -1.02 0.56 1.43
CA ARG A 30 -0.45 0.55 2.80
C ARG A 30 0.27 1.84 3.18
N SER A 31 1.05 2.43 2.27
CA SER A 31 1.78 3.68 2.52
C SER A 31 0.85 4.85 2.85
N VAL A 32 -0.25 4.99 2.12
CA VAL A 32 -1.27 6.03 2.31
C VAL A 32 -1.98 5.83 3.65
N ALA A 33 -2.36 4.59 3.97
CA ALA A 33 -3.02 4.28 5.23
C ALA A 33 -2.14 4.59 6.46
N ILE A 34 -0.84 4.28 6.39
CA ILE A 34 0.12 4.61 7.46
C ILE A 34 0.28 6.12 7.62
N LEU A 35 0.40 6.85 6.50
CA LEU A 35 0.53 8.30 6.53
C LEU A 35 -0.72 8.92 7.16
N ASN A 36 -1.92 8.56 6.71
CA ASN A 36 -3.16 9.10 7.26
C ASN A 36 -3.29 8.78 8.77
N GLY A 37 -3.05 7.53 9.16
CA GLY A 37 -3.07 7.12 10.56
C GLY A 37 -2.09 7.90 11.44
N THR A 38 -0.90 8.22 10.90
CA THR A 38 0.12 9.00 11.62
C THR A 38 -0.30 10.46 11.80
N VAL A 39 -0.84 11.09 10.75
CA VAL A 39 -1.34 12.48 10.83
C VAL A 39 -2.53 12.56 11.79
N ALA A 40 -3.47 11.61 11.70
CA ALA A 40 -4.59 11.50 12.63
C ALA A 40 -4.12 11.33 14.09
N ALA A 41 -3.12 10.50 14.34
CA ALA A 41 -2.55 10.30 15.68
C ALA A 41 -1.81 11.56 16.19
N ALA A 42 -1.02 12.23 15.34
CA ALA A 42 -0.33 13.46 15.70
C ALA A 42 -1.32 14.57 16.11
N ILE A 43 -2.44 14.69 15.40
CA ILE A 43 -3.48 15.68 15.70
C ILE A 43 -4.30 15.26 16.93
N GLY A 44 -4.76 14.01 16.96
CA GLY A 44 -5.68 13.51 17.99
C GLY A 44 -5.01 13.35 19.35
N LEU A 45 -3.82 12.75 19.39
CA LEU A 45 -3.08 12.49 20.61
C LEU A 45 -2.06 13.61 20.91
N GLY A 46 -1.34 14.08 19.89
CA GLY A 46 -0.28 15.08 20.06
C GLY A 46 -0.80 16.49 20.35
N LEU A 47 -1.74 16.99 19.54
CA LEU A 47 -2.40 18.29 19.76
C LEU A 47 -3.63 18.19 20.69
N GLN A 48 -3.95 16.99 21.20
CA GLN A 48 -5.14 16.68 21.98
C GLN A 48 -6.48 16.99 21.29
N GLN A 49 -6.47 17.18 19.96
CA GLN A 49 -7.67 17.47 19.17
C GLN A 49 -8.31 16.17 18.70
N TRP A 50 -8.77 15.36 19.66
CA TRP A 50 -9.26 14.00 19.41
C TRP A 50 -10.39 13.94 18.36
N ILE A 51 -11.29 14.93 18.31
CA ILE A 51 -12.35 15.00 17.30
C ILE A 51 -11.78 15.24 15.89
N ALA A 52 -10.88 16.21 15.74
CA ALA A 52 -10.26 16.50 14.44
C ALA A 52 -9.44 15.30 13.93
N GLY A 53 -8.72 14.62 14.84
CA GLY A 53 -8.01 13.39 14.53
C GLY A 53 -8.93 12.25 14.08
N LEU A 54 -10.09 12.07 14.73
CA LEU A 54 -11.07 11.05 14.34
C LEU A 54 -11.71 11.36 12.98
N VAL A 55 -12.09 12.62 12.73
CA VAL A 55 -12.65 13.03 11.43
C VAL A 55 -11.65 12.74 10.32
N LEU A 56 -10.38 13.08 10.52
CA LEU A 56 -9.32 12.82 9.55
C LEU A 56 -9.08 11.33 9.30
N TRP A 57 -9.23 10.49 10.34
CA TRP A 57 -9.09 9.05 10.21
C TRP A 57 -10.22 8.40 9.40
N THR A 58 -11.44 8.92 9.52
CA THR A 58 -12.62 8.38 8.81
C THR A 58 -12.84 8.96 7.41
N ALA A 59 -12.23 10.11 7.12
CA ALA A 59 -12.28 10.77 5.82
C ALA A 59 -11.34 10.10 4.81
#